data_AF-A0A7J9WT51-F1
#
_entry.id   AF-A0A7J9WT51-F1
#
_cell.length_a   1.000
_cell.length_b   1.000
_cell.length_c   1.000
_cell.angle_alpha   90.00
_cell.angle_beta   90.00
_cell.angle_gamma   90.00
#
_symmetry.space_group_name_H-M   'P 1'
#
loop_
_entity.id
_entity.type
_entity.pdbx_description
1 polymer ?
#
loop_
_entity_poly.entity_id
_entity_poly.type
_entity_poly.pdbx_seq_one_letter_code
_entity_poly.pdbx_strand_id
1 'polypeptide(L)'
;MGNAELQLRFDEGRQQRYFSDRRDLLECVLRVGAQSPHPRFEVWGEGKPVLLADGREAGKRFELFEVLDLSEDGLRERLAEELRALDGSVES
;
A
#
# COMPACT_ATOMS: atom_id res chain seq x y z
N MET A 1 -3.52 15.31 -10.38
CA MET A 1 -3.25 15.01 -8.96
C MET A 1 -2.08 14.04 -8.96
N GLY A 2 -0.99 14.37 -8.27
CA GLY A 2 0.21 13.52 -8.31
C GLY A 2 -0.13 12.12 -7.79
N ASN A 3 0.21 11.09 -8.57
CA ASN A 3 0.17 9.70 -8.11
C ASN A 3 0.98 9.62 -6.82
N ALA A 4 0.30 9.47 -5.69
CA ALA A 4 0.99 9.27 -4.42
C ALA A 4 1.66 7.90 -4.50
N GLU A 5 2.98 7.87 -4.64
CA GLU A 5 3.74 6.63 -4.69
C GLU A 5 3.49 5.86 -3.40
N LEU A 6 3.00 4.63 -3.53
CA LEU A 6 2.83 3.69 -2.43
C LEU A 6 3.99 2.71 -2.44
N GLN A 7 4.50 2.36 -1.26
CA GLN A 7 5.47 1.30 -1.08
C GLN A 7 4.82 0.15 -0.31
N LEU A 8 4.85 -1.04 -0.89
CA LEU A 8 4.47 -2.28 -0.22
C LEU A 8 5.72 -2.97 0.30
N ARG A 9 5.77 -3.28 1.59
CA ARG A 9 6.79 -4.14 2.20
C ARG A 9 6.14 -5.43 2.69
N PHE A 10 6.76 -6.57 2.43
CA PHE A 10 6.22 -7.88 2.79
C PHE A 10 7.35 -8.88 2.96
N ASP A 11 7.01 -10.14 3.25
CA ASP A 11 8.01 -11.20 3.51
C ASP A 11 8.92 -10.79 4.69
N GLU A 12 8.28 -10.41 5.81
CA GLU A 12 8.95 -9.86 7.01
C GLU A 12 9.82 -8.62 6.72
N GLY A 13 9.44 -7.84 5.70
CA GLY A 13 10.16 -6.63 5.31
C GLY A 13 11.40 -6.88 4.44
N ARG A 14 11.63 -8.13 4.00
CA ARG A 14 12.73 -8.50 3.09
C ARG A 14 12.45 -8.10 1.64
N GLN A 15 11.17 -7.99 1.29
CA GLN A 15 10.74 -7.59 -0.05
C GLN A 15 10.04 -6.24 0.01
N GLN A 16 10.30 -5.42 -1.02
CA GLN A 16 9.67 -4.12 -1.20
C GLN A 16 9.33 -3.89 -2.66
N ARG A 17 8.18 -3.26 -2.92
CA ARG A 17 7.73 -2.84 -4.26
C ARG A 17 7.07 -1.48 -4.20
N TYR A 18 7.20 -0.70 -5.26
CA TYR A 18 6.56 0.60 -5.40
C TYR A 18 5.39 0.50 -6.38
N PHE A 19 4.33 1.25 -6.09
CA PHE A 19 3.10 1.29 -6.85
C PHE A 19 2.67 2.73 -7.06
N SER A 20 2.10 3.00 -8.23
CA SER A 20 1.58 4.32 -8.61
C SER A 20 0.26 4.63 -7.93
N ASP A 21 -0.51 3.59 -7.60
CA ASP A 21 -1.86 3.67 -7.07
C ASP A 21 -2.20 2.43 -6.23
N ARG A 22 -3.36 2.50 -5.57
CA ARG A 22 -3.82 1.47 -4.63
C ARG A 22 -4.34 0.22 -5.34
N ARG A 23 -4.85 0.32 -6.57
CA ARG A 23 -5.40 -0.82 -7.30
C ARG A 23 -4.29 -1.82 -7.63
N ASP A 24 -3.19 -1.36 -8.22
CA ASP A 24 -2.06 -2.22 -8.55
C ASP A 24 -1.44 -2.85 -7.28
N LEU A 25 -1.44 -2.12 -6.17
CA LEU A 25 -0.97 -2.61 -4.88
C LEU A 25 -1.86 -3.76 -4.37
N LEU A 26 -3.19 -3.58 -4.37
CA LEU A 26 -4.14 -4.60 -3.90
C LEU A 26 -4.09 -5.86 -4.76
N GLU A 27 -3.98 -5.72 -6.08
CA GLU A 27 -3.78 -6.85 -6.99
C GLU A 27 -2.50 -7.62 -6.61
N CYS A 28 -1.41 -6.91 -6.33
CA CYS A 28 -0.17 -7.55 -5.90
C CYS A 28 -0.32 -8.26 -4.55
N VAL A 29 -0.96 -7.66 -3.56
CA VAL A 29 -1.19 -8.25 -2.23
C VAL A 29 -1.99 -9.54 -2.36
N LEU A 30 -3.11 -9.54 -3.07
CA LEU A 30 -3.96 -10.72 -3.24
C LEU A 30 -3.23 -11.85 -3.98
N ARG A 31 -2.50 -11.51 -5.06
CA ARG A 31 -1.73 -12.49 -5.85
C ARG A 31 -0.57 -13.11 -5.07
N VAL A 32 0.20 -12.30 -4.36
CA VAL A 32 1.35 -12.77 -3.56
C VAL A 32 0.86 -13.49 -2.30
N GLY A 33 -0.15 -12.97 -1.63
CA GLY A 33 -0.74 -13.55 -0.42
C GLY A 33 -1.39 -14.92 -0.62
N ALA A 34 -1.70 -15.32 -1.86
CA ALA A 34 -2.13 -16.68 -2.19
C ALA A 34 -0.97 -17.70 -2.22
N GLN A 35 0.28 -17.23 -2.33
CA GLN A 35 1.48 -18.04 -2.50
C GLN A 35 2.51 -17.87 -1.37
N SER A 36 2.36 -16.81 -0.57
CA SER A 36 3.28 -16.45 0.51
C SER A 36 2.90 -17.13 1.83
N PRO A 37 3.86 -17.71 2.57
CA PRO A 37 3.63 -18.18 3.94
C PRO A 37 3.48 -17.02 4.94
N HIS A 38 3.88 -15.80 4.56
CA HIS A 38 3.76 -14.60 5.38
C HIS A 38 2.51 -13.81 4.99
N PRO A 39 1.50 -13.69 5.87
CA PRO A 39 0.23 -13.04 5.56
C PRO A 39 0.25 -11.51 5.72
N ARG A 40 1.32 -10.96 6.31
CA ARG A 40 1.42 -9.54 6.68
C ARG A 40 2.11 -8.72 5.59
N PHE A 41 1.45 -7.65 5.18
CA PHE A 41 1.94 -6.66 4.24
C PHE A 41 1.84 -5.27 4.86
N GLU A 42 2.87 -4.45 4.68
CA GLU A 42 2.92 -3.08 5.17
C GLU A 42 2.83 -2.13 3.99
N VAL A 43 1.85 -1.25 4.01
CA VAL A 43 1.67 -0.19 3.02
C VAL A 43 2.22 1.09 3.60
N TRP A 44 3.18 1.67 2.90
CA TRP A 44 3.83 2.92 3.23
C TRP A 44 3.44 3.95 2.18
N GLY A 45 3.09 5.15 2.59
CA GLY A 45 2.72 6.24 1.69
C GLY A 45 3.49 7.51 2.02
N GLU A 46 3.33 8.54 1.19
CA GLU A 46 3.87 9.87 1.48
C GLU A 46 3.25 10.39 2.78
N GLY A 47 4.07 10.45 3.83
CA GLY A 47 3.74 11.02 5.12
C GLY A 47 3.85 12.54 5.11
N LYS A 48 3.73 13.15 6.30
CA LYS A 48 3.83 14.62 6.38
C LYS A 48 5.23 15.07 5.93
N PRO A 49 5.34 16.16 5.14
CA PRO A 49 6.64 16.71 4.76
C PRO A 49 7.48 16.99 6.00
N VAL A 50 8.75 16.58 5.96
CA VAL A 50 9.67 16.89 7.05
C VAL A 50 10.04 18.37 6.92
N LEU A 51 9.69 19.18 7.92
CA LEU A 51 10.07 20.59 7.94
C LEU A 51 11.44 20.76 8.60
N LEU A 52 12.31 21.53 7.95
CA LEU A 52 13.55 22.02 8.52
C LEU A 52 13.25 23.10 9.57
N ALA A 53 14.26 23.42 10.40
CA ALA A 53 14.15 24.45 11.44
C ALA A 53 13.85 25.85 10.89
N ASP A 54 14.10 26.09 9.59
CA ASP A 54 13.80 27.33 8.87
C ASP A 54 12.43 27.30 8.15
N GLY A 55 11.64 26.24 8.35
CA GLY A 55 10.31 26.06 7.76
C GLY A 55 10.31 25.53 6.32
N ARG A 56 11.47 25.27 5.71
CA ARG A 56 11.54 24.66 4.37
C ARG A 56 11.33 23.15 4.44
N GLU A 57 10.75 22.56 3.39
CA GLU A 57 10.59 21.11 3.29
C GLU A 57 11.95 20.44 3.01
N ALA A 58 12.35 19.53 3.89
CA ALA A 58 13.59 18.76 3.82
C ALA A 58 13.50 17.59 2.82
N GLY A 59 12.28 17.22 2.41
CA GLY A 59 12.00 16.10 1.52
C GLY A 59 10.74 15.33 1.91
N LYS A 60 10.40 14.38 1.05
CA LYS A 60 9.28 13.45 1.26
C LYS A 60 9.71 12.35 2.21
N ARG A 61 8.88 12.04 3.20
CA ARG A 61 9.07 10.90 4.10
C ARG A 61 7.98 9.87 3.80
N PHE A 62 8.38 8.61 3.69
CA PHE A 62 7.41 7.53 3.72
C PHE A 62 7.06 7.19 5.17
N GLU A 63 5.77 7.11 5.46
CA GLU A 63 5.26 6.69 6.76
C GLU A 63 4.38 5.45 6.57
N LEU A 64 4.38 4.57 7.57
CA LEU A 64 3.52 3.39 7.56
C LEU A 64 2.08 3.89 7.56
N PHE A 65 1.40 3.64 6.44
CA PHE A 65 0.04 4.09 6.20
C PHE A 65 -0.97 3.04 6.69
N GLU A 66 -0.70 1.77 6.41
CA GLU A 66 -1.61 0.67 6.70
C GLU A 66 -0.85 -0.66 6.81
N VAL A 67 -1.39 -1.60 7.56
CA VAL A 67 -0.94 -2.99 7.59
C VAL A 67 -2.10 -3.86 7.15
N LEU A 68 -1.86 -4.70 6.15
CA LEU A 68 -2.79 -5.69 5.64
C LEU A 68 -2.34 -7.06 6.13
N ASP A 69 -3.03 -7.63 7.11
CA ASP A 69 -2.76 -8.98 7.61
C ASP A 69 -3.80 -9.96 7.09
N LEU A 70 -3.45 -10.71 6.06
CA LEU A 70 -4.35 -11.64 5.39
C LEU A 70 -4.71 -12.88 6.24
N SER A 71 -4.25 -12.96 7.48
CA SER A 71 -4.73 -13.92 8.48
C SER A 71 -5.97 -13.42 9.22
N GLU A 72 -6.28 -12.13 9.15
CA GLU A 72 -7.50 -11.56 9.72
C GLU A 72 -8.73 -12.04 8.93
N ASP A 73 -9.73 -12.53 9.67
CA ASP A 73 -10.98 -13.02 9.10
C ASP A 73 -11.66 -11.96 8.23
N GLY A 74 -11.97 -12.33 6.98
CA GLY A 74 -12.69 -11.50 6.03
C GLY A 74 -11.87 -10.37 5.40
N LEU A 75 -10.59 -10.18 5.76
CA LEU A 75 -9.79 -9.11 5.16
C LEU A 75 -9.58 -9.35 3.66
N ARG A 76 -9.30 -10.60 3.25
CA ARG A 76 -9.08 -10.95 1.84
C ARG A 76 -10.29 -10.60 0.97
N GLU A 77 -11.49 -10.92 1.45
CA GLU A 77 -12.76 -10.62 0.79
C GLU A 77 -12.96 -9.11 0.68
N ARG A 78 -12.73 -8.37 1.76
CA ARG A 78 -12.83 -6.90 1.77
C ARG A 78 -11.86 -6.24 0.78
N LEU A 79 -10.61 -6.71 0.71
CA LEU A 79 -9.63 -6.20 -0.25
C LEU A 79 -10.02 -6.54 -1.70
N ALA A 80 -10.63 -7.71 -1.93
CA ALA A 80 -11.13 -8.08 -3.25
C ALA A 80 -12.35 -7.22 -3.67
N GLU A 81 -13.25 -6.90 -2.73
CA GLU A 81 -14.35 -5.96 -2.96
C GLU A 81 -13.83 -4.55 -3.24
N GLU A 82 -12.84 -4.08 -2.48
CA GLU A 82 -12.19 -2.79 -2.70
C GLU A 82 -11.56 -2.72 -4.09
N LEU A 83 -10.81 -3.75 -4.49
CA LEU A 83 -10.21 -3.82 -5.82
C LEU A 83 -11.27 -3.74 -6.93
N ARG A 84 -12.39 -4.47 -6.80
CA ARG A 84 -13.50 -4.41 -7.76
C ARG A 84 -14.14 -3.02 -7.83
N ALA A 85 -14.28 -2.33 -6.70
CA ALA A 85 -14.82 -0.97 -6.66
C ALA A 85 -13.88 0.04 -7.35
N LEU A 86 -12.56 -0.15 -7.20
CA LEU A 86 -11.55 0.65 -7.88
C LEU A 86 -11.55 0.39 -9.39
N ASP A 87 -11.66 -0.87 -9.84
CA ASP A 87 -11.80 -1.22 -11.26
C ASP A 87 -13.03 -0.56 -11.89
N GLY A 88 -14.19 -0.63 -11.21
CA GLY A 88 -15.43 -0.01 -11.71
C GLY A 88 -15.41 1.53 -11.72
N SER A 89 -14.49 2.16 -10.99
CA SER A 89 -14.34 3.63 -10.95
C SER A 89 -13.49 4.19 -12.08
N VAL A 90 -12.71 3.34 -12.78
CA VAL A 90 -11.87 3.74 -13.92
C VAL A 90 -12.68 3.80 -15.24
N GLU A 91 -13.89 3.23 -15.26
CA GLU A 91 -14.76 3.18 -16.45
C GLU A 91 -15.84 4.28 -16.51
N SER A 92 -15.73 5.36 -15.73
CA SER A 92 -16.69 6.49 -15.72
C SER A 92 -16.14 7.79 -16.32
#